data_AF-A0A416D8Z6-F1
#
_entry.id   AF-A0A416D8Z6-F1
#
_cell.length_a   1.000
_cell.length_b   1.000
_cell.length_c   1.000
_cell.angle_alpha   90.00
_cell.angle_beta   90.00
_cell.angle_gamma   90.00
#
_symmetry.space_group_name_H-M   'P 1'
#
loop_
_entity.id
_entity.type
_entity.pdbx_description
1 polymer ?
#
loop_
_entity_poly.entity_id
_entity_poly.type
_entity_poly.pdbx_seq_one_letter_code
_entity_poly.pdbx_strand_id
1 'polypeptide(L)'
;MESKGTLKDVSMDWKTGRMRLTFELESDVSSSIDKMKDKPLRIIAKQWREKRSLDANAYYWVLLSRLAEVAGISKPRAHNLMLRRYGQNLMIAGQMAFLVVPDTTEAEETALEAETFHIRPTSQVKQGKDGKAYRTYTVLAGSSTYDTKEMSELINGLVAECKEQGIETLPPDELARMMAEYEENHRKKETI
;
A
#
# COMPACT_ATOMS: atom_id res chain seq x y z
N MET A 1 -3.32 20.16 14.95
CA MET A 1 -4.25 19.28 15.68
C MET A 1 -5.45 19.03 14.77
N GLU A 2 -5.81 17.77 14.56
CA GLU A 2 -7.02 17.35 13.86
C GLU A 2 -7.88 16.63 14.90
N SER A 3 -9.12 17.09 15.10
CA SER A 3 -10.04 16.55 16.09
C SER A 3 -11.44 16.54 15.52
N LYS A 4 -12.20 15.47 15.80
CA LYS A 4 -13.61 15.41 15.47
C LYS A 4 -14.40 16.24 16.48
N GLY A 5 -15.35 17.01 15.98
CA GLY A 5 -16.16 17.89 16.82
C GLY A 5 -17.32 18.51 16.09
N THR A 6 -18.22 19.14 16.85
CA THR A 6 -19.45 19.76 16.34
C THR A 6 -19.50 21.24 16.72
N LEU A 7 -20.01 22.08 15.80
CA LEU A 7 -20.27 23.49 16.07
C LEU A 7 -21.53 23.59 16.93
N LYS A 8 -21.41 24.16 18.12
CA LYS A 8 -22.53 24.29 19.08
C LYS A 8 -23.16 25.67 19.07
N ASP A 9 -22.34 26.71 18.96
CA ASP A 9 -22.79 28.08 19.08
C ASP A 9 -22.03 29.01 18.15
N VAL A 10 -22.74 30.02 17.66
CA VAL A 10 -22.21 31.11 16.84
C VAL A 10 -22.75 32.42 17.39
N SER A 11 -21.84 33.29 17.83
CA SER A 11 -22.19 34.63 18.31
C SER A 11 -21.35 35.70 17.61
N MET A 12 -21.88 36.92 17.56
CA MET A 12 -21.21 38.07 16.94
C MET A 12 -21.21 39.25 17.89
N ASP A 13 -20.04 39.86 18.08
CA ASP A 13 -19.92 41.13 18.77
C ASP A 13 -20.25 42.27 17.81
N TRP A 14 -21.36 42.96 18.05
CA TRP A 14 -21.87 44.04 17.21
C TRP A 14 -20.99 45.30 17.19
N LYS A 15 -20.15 45.52 18.21
CA LYS A 15 -19.24 46.68 18.25
C LYS A 15 -17.99 46.44 17.42
N THR A 16 -17.49 45.21 17.41
CA THR A 16 -16.23 44.85 16.76
C THR A 16 -16.40 44.10 15.44
N GLY A 17 -17.61 43.61 15.15
CA GLY A 17 -17.92 42.76 13.99
C GLY A 17 -17.31 41.36 14.08
N ARG A 18 -16.71 40.98 15.21
CA ARG A 18 -15.98 39.71 15.35
C ARG A 18 -16.95 38.57 15.67
N MET A 19 -16.78 37.46 14.97
CA MET A 19 -17.52 36.23 15.23
C MET A 19 -16.79 35.36 16.27
N ARG A 20 -17.57 34.72 17.14
CA ARG A 20 -17.11 33.69 18.06
C ARG A 20 -17.82 32.39 17.73
N LEU A 21 -17.03 31.35 17.45
CA LEU A 21 -17.49 30.00 17.14
C LEU A 21 -17.12 29.10 18.32
N THR A 22 -18.09 28.34 18.84
CA THR A 22 -17.87 27.38 19.94
C THR A 22 -17.98 25.96 19.41
N PHE A 23 -16.90 25.19 19.55
CA PHE A 23 -16.84 23.78 19.13
C PHE A 23 -16.79 22.85 20.34
N GLU A 24 -17.56 21.76 20.30
CA GLU A 24 -17.43 20.63 21.22
C GLU A 24 -16.63 19.53 20.52
N LEU A 25 -15.55 19.06 21.15
CA LEU A 25 -14.65 18.06 20.60
C LEU A 25 -14.87 16.71 21.29
N GLU A 26 -14.78 15.61 20.53
CA GLU A 26 -14.93 14.25 21.06
C GLU A 26 -13.67 13.73 21.76
N SER A 27 -12.50 14.34 21.50
CA SER A 27 -11.22 13.93 22.07
C SER A 27 -10.63 14.95 23.04
N ASP A 28 -9.76 14.48 23.94
CA ASP A 28 -9.01 15.35 24.84
C ASP A 28 -7.90 16.09 24.07
N VAL A 29 -8.02 17.42 24.05
CA VAL A 29 -7.09 18.32 23.36
C VAL A 29 -6.26 19.19 24.33
N SER A 30 -6.37 18.94 25.64
CA SER A 30 -5.77 19.73 26.72
C SER A 30 -4.29 20.06 26.47
N SER A 31 -3.50 19.07 26.05
CA SER A 31 -2.05 19.20 25.76
C SER A 31 -1.70 20.18 24.64
N SER A 32 -2.65 20.55 23.79
CA SER A 32 -2.43 21.50 22.68
C SER A 32 -2.95 22.91 22.99
N ILE A 33 -3.77 23.09 24.03
CA ILE A 33 -4.34 24.39 24.40
C ILE A 33 -3.24 25.39 24.76
N ASP A 34 -2.24 24.95 25.52
CA ASP A 34 -1.11 25.80 25.94
C ASP A 34 -0.30 26.33 24.75
N LYS A 35 -0.24 25.57 23.66
CA LYS A 35 0.49 25.98 22.45
C LYS A 35 -0.28 27.02 21.62
N MET A 36 -1.59 27.08 21.79
CA MET A 36 -2.53 27.92 21.03
C MET A 36 -2.90 29.23 21.72
N LYS A 37 -2.87 29.25 23.06
CA LYS A 37 -3.26 30.40 23.88
C LYS A 37 -2.48 31.67 23.50
N ASP A 38 -3.19 32.79 23.42
CA ASP A 38 -2.67 34.15 23.17
C ASP A 38 -1.85 34.35 21.89
N LYS A 39 -2.01 33.47 20.89
CA LYS A 39 -1.34 33.57 19.58
C LYS A 39 -2.36 33.75 18.45
N PRO A 40 -2.01 34.46 17.37
CA PRO A 40 -2.81 34.46 16.15
C PRO A 40 -2.80 33.06 15.51
N LEU A 41 -3.99 32.48 15.30
CA LEU A 41 -4.14 31.13 14.75
C LEU A 41 -4.75 31.19 13.35
N ARG A 42 -4.26 30.32 12.45
CA ARG A 42 -4.94 30.02 11.20
C ARG A 42 -5.92 28.87 11.46
N ILE A 43 -7.22 29.17 11.38
CA ILE A 43 -8.29 28.21 11.67
C ILE A 43 -8.88 27.69 10.36
N ILE A 44 -9.05 26.37 10.24
CA ILE A 44 -9.71 25.71 9.11
C ILE A 44 -10.70 24.70 9.67
N ALA A 45 -12.00 24.91 9.40
CA ALA A 45 -13.03 23.92 9.68
C ALA A 45 -13.43 23.20 8.38
N LYS A 46 -13.39 21.87 8.38
CA LYS A 46 -13.84 21.03 7.27
C LYS A 46 -14.91 20.08 7.77
N GLN A 47 -15.84 19.68 6.89
CA GLN A 47 -16.79 18.62 7.19
C GLN A 47 -16.01 17.35 7.58
N TRP A 48 -16.30 16.78 8.75
CA TRP A 48 -15.73 15.48 9.13
C TRP A 48 -16.23 14.43 8.16
N ARG A 49 -15.29 13.73 7.55
CA ARG A 49 -15.52 12.48 6.83
C ARG A 49 -14.51 11.52 7.43
N GLU A 50 -14.92 10.30 7.75
CA GLU A 50 -13.97 9.26 8.09
C GLU A 50 -12.88 9.27 7.01
N LYS A 51 -11.62 9.36 7.43
CA LYS A 51 -10.53 9.14 6.47
C LYS A 51 -10.85 7.78 5.85
N ARG A 52 -10.89 7.71 4.52
CA ARG A 52 -10.83 6.41 3.87
C ARG A 52 -9.61 5.74 4.49
N SER A 53 -9.80 4.61 5.16
CA SER A 53 -8.66 3.89 5.68
C SER A 53 -7.70 3.68 4.52
N LEU A 54 -6.40 3.74 4.83
CA LEU A 54 -5.40 3.43 3.85
C LEU A 54 -5.65 1.98 3.44
N ASP A 55 -6.27 1.77 2.29
CA ASP A 55 -6.54 0.43 1.80
C ASP A 55 -5.20 -0.32 1.69
N ALA A 56 -5.18 -1.61 2.03
CA ALA A 56 -3.95 -2.40 2.05
C ALA A 56 -3.17 -2.28 0.72
N ASN A 57 -3.88 -2.17 -0.41
CA ASN A 57 -3.26 -1.92 -1.71
C ASN A 57 -2.59 -0.54 -1.79
N ALA A 58 -3.25 0.51 -1.31
CA ALA A 58 -2.68 1.85 -1.29
C ALA A 58 -1.42 1.91 -0.41
N TYR A 59 -1.46 1.26 0.76
CA TYR A 59 -0.29 1.16 1.63
C TYR A 59 0.88 0.44 0.95
N TYR A 60 0.59 -0.70 0.31
CA TYR A 60 1.58 -1.45 -0.45
C TYR A 60 2.27 -0.57 -1.50
N TRP A 61 1.51 0.13 -2.35
CA TRP A 61 2.09 0.98 -3.40
C TRP A 61 2.86 2.19 -2.86
N VAL A 62 2.44 2.77 -1.73
CA VAL A 62 3.18 3.85 -1.07
C VAL A 62 4.54 3.37 -0.56
N LEU A 63 4.57 2.24 0.16
CA LEU A 63 5.83 1.67 0.64
C LEU A 63 6.73 1.23 -0.51
N LEU A 64 6.16 0.56 -1.51
CA LEU A 64 6.90 0.09 -2.68
C LEU A 64 7.54 1.27 -3.43
N SER A 65 6.83 2.40 -3.54
CA SER A 65 7.37 3.60 -4.18
C SER A 65 8.60 4.13 -3.46
N ARG A 66 8.59 4.12 -2.11
CA ARG A 66 9.74 4.54 -1.30
C ARG A 66 10.90 3.55 -1.43
N LEU A 67 10.62 2.26 -1.40
CA LEU A 67 11.64 1.22 -1.57
C LEU A 67 12.30 1.31 -2.95
N ALA A 68 11.51 1.51 -4.01
CA ALA A 68 12.00 1.68 -5.37
C ALA A 68 12.92 2.91 -5.51
N GLU A 69 12.55 4.02 -4.87
CA GLU A 69 13.37 5.25 -4.84
C GLU A 69 14.72 5.02 -4.15
N VAL A 70 14.73 4.39 -2.97
CA VAL A 70 15.98 4.07 -2.25
C VAL A 70 16.86 3.10 -3.05
N ALA A 71 16.25 2.09 -3.69
CA ALA A 71 16.96 1.13 -4.51
C ALA A 71 17.39 1.67 -5.89
N GLY A 72 16.91 2.85 -6.30
CA GLY A 72 17.21 3.44 -7.61
C GLY A 72 16.64 2.66 -8.79
N ILE A 73 15.48 2.00 -8.61
CA ILE A 73 14.82 1.18 -9.64
C ILE A 73 13.41 1.66 -9.95
N SER A 74 12.83 1.17 -11.05
CA SER A 74 11.45 1.45 -11.41
C SER A 74 10.45 0.80 -10.44
N LYS A 75 9.24 1.34 -10.34
CA LYS A 75 8.16 0.72 -9.55
C LYS A 75 7.73 -0.64 -10.10
N PRO A 76 7.57 -0.85 -11.42
CA PRO A 76 7.33 -2.19 -11.98
C PRO A 76 8.39 -3.21 -11.57
N ARG A 77 9.68 -2.82 -11.64
CA ARG A 77 10.79 -3.68 -11.20
C ARG A 77 10.70 -4.03 -9.73
N ALA A 78 10.51 -3.02 -8.88
CA ALA A 78 10.34 -3.24 -7.44
C ALA A 78 9.15 -4.18 -7.18
N HIS A 79 8.02 -3.98 -7.85
CA HIS A 79 6.84 -4.83 -7.73
C HIS A 79 7.15 -6.29 -8.11
N ASN A 80 7.77 -6.50 -9.26
CA ASN A 80 8.14 -7.84 -9.73
C ASN A 80 9.14 -8.54 -8.81
N LEU A 81 10.10 -7.82 -8.24
CA LEU A 81 11.02 -8.37 -7.24
C LEU A 81 10.27 -8.80 -5.97
N MET A 82 9.32 -7.97 -5.50
CA MET A 82 8.48 -8.32 -4.36
C MET A 82 7.61 -9.55 -4.63
N LEU A 83 6.98 -9.64 -5.81
CA LEU A 83 6.19 -10.80 -6.20
C LEU A 83 7.05 -12.07 -6.34
N ARG A 84 8.28 -11.96 -6.87
CA ARG A 84 9.19 -13.12 -6.97
C ARG A 84 9.56 -13.68 -5.59
N ARG A 85 9.67 -12.83 -4.57
CA ARG A 85 10.05 -13.21 -3.20
C ARG A 85 8.87 -13.63 -2.34
N TYR A 86 7.78 -12.88 -2.37
CA TYR A 86 6.65 -12.98 -1.42
C TYR A 86 5.29 -13.12 -2.11
N GLY A 87 5.26 -13.17 -3.44
CA GLY A 87 4.03 -13.35 -4.22
C GLY A 87 3.65 -14.81 -4.40
N GLN A 88 2.43 -15.00 -4.88
CA GLN A 88 1.79 -16.29 -5.09
C GLN A 88 1.92 -16.75 -6.53
N ASN A 89 1.95 -18.07 -6.74
CA ASN A 89 1.95 -18.64 -8.08
C ASN A 89 0.55 -18.57 -8.68
N LEU A 90 0.46 -18.28 -9.98
CA LEU A 90 -0.81 -18.40 -10.69
C LEU A 90 -1.21 -19.88 -10.80
N MET A 91 -2.38 -20.20 -10.26
CA MET A 91 -2.96 -21.54 -10.32
C MET A 91 -4.06 -21.60 -11.38
N ILE A 92 -3.94 -22.50 -12.34
CA ILE A 92 -4.95 -22.78 -13.37
C ILE A 92 -5.39 -24.23 -13.20
N ALA A 93 -6.67 -24.45 -12.91
CA ALA A 93 -7.23 -25.78 -12.64
C ALA A 93 -6.43 -26.58 -11.58
N GLY A 94 -5.95 -25.88 -10.53
CA GLY A 94 -5.15 -26.49 -9.46
C GLY A 94 -3.69 -26.79 -9.81
N GLN A 95 -3.21 -26.38 -10.98
CA GLN A 95 -1.82 -26.54 -11.40
C GLN A 95 -1.13 -25.20 -11.58
N MET A 96 0.17 -25.15 -11.29
CA MET A 96 0.97 -23.95 -11.51
C MET A 96 1.12 -23.66 -13.00
N ALA A 97 0.92 -22.39 -13.37
CA ALA A 97 1.19 -21.91 -14.71
C ALA A 97 2.69 -21.66 -14.93
N PHE A 98 3.19 -22.01 -16.11
CA PHE A 98 4.59 -21.81 -16.51
C PHE A 98 4.68 -21.10 -17.85
N LEU A 99 5.71 -20.27 -18.02
CA LEU A 99 6.07 -19.61 -19.26
C LEU A 99 7.49 -20.00 -19.65
N VAL A 100 7.74 -20.16 -20.96
CA VAL A 100 9.10 -20.41 -21.48
C VAL A 100 9.56 -19.15 -22.20
N VAL A 101 10.68 -18.60 -21.76
CA VAL A 101 11.23 -17.32 -22.23
C VAL A 101 12.68 -17.56 -22.68
N PRO A 102 13.20 -16.86 -23.71
CA PRO A 102 14.62 -16.93 -24.05
C PRO A 102 15.51 -16.73 -22.82
N ASP A 103 16.54 -17.57 -22.66
CA ASP A 103 17.47 -17.48 -21.52
C ASP A 103 18.56 -16.44 -21.82
N THR A 104 18.15 -15.17 -21.89
CA THR A 104 19.02 -14.03 -22.15
C THR A 104 18.82 -12.95 -21.09
N THR A 105 19.85 -12.14 -20.85
CA THR A 105 19.76 -10.97 -19.95
C THR A 105 18.68 -10.01 -20.39
N GLU A 106 18.55 -9.74 -21.69
CA GLU A 106 17.52 -8.84 -22.23
C GLU A 106 16.09 -9.32 -21.89
N ALA A 107 15.84 -10.64 -22.00
CA ALA A 107 14.54 -11.20 -21.69
C ALA A 107 14.23 -11.16 -20.17
N GLU A 108 15.24 -11.37 -19.33
CA GLU A 108 15.10 -11.23 -17.88
C GLU A 108 14.85 -9.77 -17.47
N GLU A 109 15.58 -8.81 -18.05
CA GLU A 109 15.35 -7.39 -17.81
C GLU A 109 13.95 -6.95 -18.28
N THR A 110 13.51 -7.45 -19.44
CA THR A 110 12.13 -7.22 -19.94
C THR A 110 11.09 -7.79 -18.96
N ALA A 111 11.34 -9.00 -18.43
CA ALA A 111 10.44 -9.62 -17.46
C ALA A 111 10.38 -8.88 -16.12
N LEU A 112 11.48 -8.25 -15.70
CA LEU A 112 11.54 -7.45 -14.50
C LEU A 112 10.81 -6.10 -14.66
N GLU A 113 10.78 -5.51 -15.85
CA GLU A 113 10.06 -4.26 -16.11
C GLU A 113 8.60 -4.46 -16.56
N ALA A 114 8.16 -5.70 -16.78
CA ALA A 114 6.81 -5.99 -17.26
C ALA A 114 5.72 -5.61 -16.25
N GLU A 115 4.71 -4.87 -16.71
CA GLU A 115 3.52 -4.51 -15.90
C GLU A 115 2.32 -5.44 -16.13
N THR A 116 2.29 -6.15 -17.26
CA THR A 116 1.13 -6.96 -17.68
C THR A 116 1.23 -8.42 -17.32
N PHE A 117 2.41 -8.90 -16.94
CA PHE A 117 2.65 -10.26 -16.49
C PHE A 117 3.76 -10.29 -15.45
N HIS A 118 3.68 -11.27 -14.55
CA HIS A 118 4.64 -11.45 -13.47
C HIS A 118 5.19 -12.86 -13.54
N ILE A 119 6.51 -12.99 -13.61
CA ILE A 119 7.16 -14.29 -13.73
C ILE A 119 8.39 -14.40 -12.83
N ARG A 120 8.62 -15.61 -12.32
CA ARG A 120 9.78 -15.97 -11.50
C ARG A 120 10.63 -17.02 -12.19
N PRO A 121 11.94 -16.78 -12.38
CA PRO A 121 12.82 -17.73 -13.07
C PRO A 121 12.94 -19.02 -12.27
N THR A 122 13.02 -20.15 -12.98
CA THR A 122 13.42 -21.44 -12.40
C THR A 122 14.86 -21.77 -12.82
N SER A 123 15.40 -22.86 -12.28
CA SER A 123 16.68 -23.43 -12.71
C SER A 123 16.58 -24.24 -14.00
N GLN A 124 15.37 -24.47 -14.53
CA GLN A 124 15.16 -25.28 -15.71
C GLN A 124 15.44 -24.47 -17.00
N VAL A 125 16.50 -24.84 -17.69
CA VAL A 125 16.88 -24.32 -19.01
C VAL A 125 16.86 -25.47 -20.03
N LYS A 126 16.31 -25.22 -21.22
CA LYS A 126 16.21 -26.19 -22.32
C LYS A 126 16.68 -25.55 -23.61
N GLN A 127 17.26 -26.38 -24.49
CA GLN A 127 17.64 -25.95 -25.82
C GLN A 127 16.43 -26.08 -26.77
N GLY A 128 16.12 -25.01 -27.48
CA GLY A 128 15.10 -24.95 -28.52
C GLY A 128 15.57 -25.63 -29.81
N LYS A 129 14.62 -25.94 -30.69
CA LYS A 129 14.91 -26.51 -32.02
C LYS A 129 15.69 -25.56 -32.92
N ASP A 130 15.69 -24.26 -32.60
CA ASP A 130 16.45 -23.21 -33.24
C ASP A 130 17.88 -23.05 -32.67
N GLY A 131 18.27 -23.94 -31.75
CA GLY A 131 19.59 -23.94 -31.10
C GLY A 131 19.73 -22.96 -29.94
N LYS A 132 18.72 -22.12 -29.66
CA LYS A 132 18.75 -21.13 -28.57
C LYS A 132 18.38 -21.74 -27.23
N ALA A 133 18.89 -21.16 -26.15
CA ALA A 133 18.52 -21.55 -24.80
C ALA A 133 17.23 -20.82 -24.35
N TYR A 134 16.36 -21.56 -23.66
CA TYR A 134 15.12 -21.06 -23.10
C TYR A 134 15.00 -21.48 -21.64
N ARG A 135 14.62 -20.55 -20.78
CA ARG A 135 14.37 -20.79 -19.36
C ARG A 135 12.88 -20.90 -19.09
N THR A 136 12.52 -21.86 -18.25
CA THR A 136 11.16 -21.96 -17.72
C THR A 136 11.02 -21.02 -16.53
N TYR A 137 9.94 -20.24 -16.54
CA TYR A 137 9.51 -19.38 -15.46
C TYR A 137 8.18 -19.88 -14.90
N THR A 138 7.97 -19.72 -13.61
CA THR A 138 6.64 -19.80 -13.01
C THR A 138 5.91 -18.50 -13.23
N VAL A 139 4.64 -18.55 -13.62
CA VAL A 139 3.77 -17.37 -13.68
C VAL A 139 3.24 -17.07 -12.28
N LEU A 140 3.33 -15.81 -11.88
CA LEU A 140 2.85 -15.33 -10.58
C LEU A 140 1.47 -14.69 -10.75
N ALA A 141 0.62 -14.85 -9.74
CA ALA A 141 -0.65 -14.14 -9.66
C ALA A 141 -0.38 -12.65 -9.36
N GLY A 142 -1.09 -11.77 -10.05
CA GLY A 142 -1.03 -10.33 -9.76
C GLY A 142 -1.66 -10.04 -8.40
N SER A 143 -1.08 -9.11 -7.64
CA SER A 143 -1.55 -8.82 -6.28
C SER A 143 -3.00 -8.33 -6.21
N SER A 144 -3.58 -7.88 -7.33
CA SER A 144 -4.99 -7.51 -7.43
C SER A 144 -5.96 -8.69 -7.27
N THR A 145 -5.48 -9.94 -7.40
CA THR A 145 -6.30 -11.14 -7.25
C THR A 145 -6.11 -11.82 -5.89
N TYR A 146 -5.34 -11.22 -5.00
CA TYR A 146 -4.96 -11.85 -3.73
C TYR A 146 -6.11 -11.83 -2.75
N ASP A 147 -6.24 -12.91 -1.99
CA ASP A 147 -7.04 -12.90 -0.77
C ASP A 147 -6.34 -12.10 0.34
N THR A 148 -7.01 -11.98 1.49
CA THR A 148 -6.46 -11.21 2.63
C THR A 148 -5.15 -11.80 3.17
N LYS A 149 -5.02 -13.13 3.18
CA LYS A 149 -3.83 -13.81 3.70
C LYS A 149 -2.66 -13.58 2.74
N GLU A 150 -2.87 -13.81 1.46
CA GLU A 150 -1.86 -13.61 0.40
C GLU A 150 -1.39 -12.15 0.37
N MET A 151 -2.31 -11.19 0.50
CA MET A 151 -1.96 -9.77 0.58
C MET A 151 -1.18 -9.43 1.87
N SER A 152 -1.53 -10.05 3.00
CA SER A 152 -0.79 -9.89 4.26
C SER A 152 0.66 -10.36 4.13
N GLU A 153 0.88 -11.53 3.52
CA GLU A 153 2.23 -12.08 3.28
C GLU A 153 3.07 -11.13 2.42
N LEU A 154 2.49 -10.60 1.35
CA LEU A 154 3.17 -9.65 0.47
C LEU A 154 3.53 -8.34 1.19
N ILE A 155 2.61 -7.77 1.97
CA ILE A 155 2.86 -6.54 2.73
C ILE A 155 3.89 -6.77 3.83
N ASN A 156 3.85 -7.90 4.54
CA ASN A 156 4.81 -8.22 5.58
C ASN A 156 6.22 -8.36 5.00
N GLY A 157 6.37 -9.00 3.83
CA GLY A 157 7.63 -9.03 3.09
C GLY A 157 8.13 -7.64 2.74
N LEU A 158 7.25 -6.77 2.22
CA LEU A 158 7.60 -5.38 1.91
C LEU A 158 8.01 -4.57 3.15
N VAL A 159 7.32 -4.76 4.27
CA VAL A 159 7.65 -4.10 5.54
C VAL A 159 9.04 -4.55 6.03
N ALA A 160 9.39 -5.83 5.88
CA ALA A 160 10.72 -6.32 6.24
C ALA A 160 11.82 -5.68 5.38
N GLU A 161 11.67 -5.69 4.05
CA GLU A 161 12.61 -5.07 3.11
C GLU A 161 12.74 -3.56 3.37
N CYS A 162 11.65 -2.85 3.64
CA CYS A 162 11.66 -1.43 4.03
C CYS A 162 12.45 -1.19 5.33
N LYS A 163 12.23 -2.02 6.35
CA LYS A 163 12.93 -1.89 7.65
C LYS A 163 14.44 -2.10 7.52
N GLU A 164 14.87 -3.05 6.69
CA GLU A 164 16.29 -3.27 6.41
C GLU A 164 16.95 -2.05 5.74
N GLN A 165 16.19 -1.30 4.94
CA GLN A 165 16.64 -0.06 4.30
C GLN A 165 16.40 1.21 5.15
N GLY A 166 15.94 1.07 6.40
CA GLY A 166 15.66 2.20 7.28
C GLY A 166 14.43 3.04 6.88
N ILE A 167 13.53 2.49 6.06
CA ILE A 167 12.29 3.15 5.64
C ILE A 167 11.22 2.96 6.72
N GLU A 168 10.62 4.07 7.16
CA GLU A 168 9.54 4.04 8.14
C GLU A 168 8.29 3.35 7.59
N THR A 169 7.76 2.41 8.37
CA THR A 169 6.53 1.65 8.11
C THR A 169 5.50 1.93 9.20
N LEU A 170 4.23 1.61 8.94
CA LEU A 170 3.21 1.64 9.99
C LEU A 170 3.62 0.76 11.18
N PRO A 171 3.28 1.18 12.41
CA PRO A 171 3.36 0.33 13.59
C PRO A 171 2.61 -1.00 13.41
N PRO A 172 3.04 -2.10 14.07
CA PRO A 172 2.41 -3.41 13.91
C PRO A 172 0.90 -3.45 14.24
N ASP A 173 0.45 -2.67 15.21
CA ASP A 173 -0.95 -2.53 15.62
C ASP A 173 -1.78 -1.80 14.57
N GLU A 174 -1.25 -0.72 13.99
CA GLU A 174 -1.89 -0.02 12.87
C GLU A 174 -1.97 -0.90 11.62
N LEU A 175 -0.91 -1.68 11.34
CA LEU A 175 -0.88 -2.65 10.25
C LEU A 175 -1.92 -3.76 10.44
N ALA A 176 -2.03 -4.30 11.66
CA ALA A 176 -3.03 -5.33 11.98
C ALA A 176 -4.46 -4.80 11.82
N ARG A 177 -4.71 -3.57 12.28
CA ARG A 177 -6.01 -2.91 12.08
C ARG A 177 -6.34 -2.73 10.61
N MET A 178 -5.39 -2.25 9.81
CA MET A 178 -5.57 -2.09 8.36
C MET A 178 -5.92 -3.41 7.67
N MET A 179 -5.25 -4.51 8.03
CA MET A 179 -5.54 -5.82 7.45
C MET A 179 -6.91 -6.36 7.87
N ALA A 180 -7.35 -6.11 9.10
CA ALA A 180 -8.69 -6.50 9.55
C ALA A 180 -9.80 -5.77 8.78
N GLU A 181 -9.64 -4.46 8.54
CA GLU A 181 -10.57 -3.67 7.72
C GLU A 181 -10.58 -4.14 6.25
N TYR A 182 -9.41 -4.52 5.71
CA TYR A 182 -9.30 -5.09 4.37
C TYR A 182 -10.06 -6.41 4.24
N GLU A 183 -9.95 -7.31 5.23
CA GLU A 183 -10.68 -8.59 5.26
C GLU A 183 -12.20 -8.41 5.30
N GLU A 184 -12.69 -7.45 6.09
CA GLU A 184 -14.12 -7.15 6.16
C GLU A 184 -14.65 -6.64 4.80
N ASN A 185 -13.88 -5.79 4.13
CA ASN A 185 -14.23 -5.27 2.82
C ASN A 185 -14.18 -6.35 1.73
N HIS A 186 -13.23 -7.28 1.80
CA HIS A 186 -13.12 -8.40 0.86
C HIS A 186 -14.34 -9.34 0.98
N ARG A 187 -14.70 -9.73 2.21
CA ARG A 187 -15.89 -10.57 2.48
C ARG A 187 -17.19 -9.94 1.97
N LYS A 188 -17.35 -8.62 2.14
CA LYS A 188 -18.53 -7.90 1.62
C LYS A 188 -18.64 -7.98 0.09
N LYS A 189 -17.52 -7.99 -0.64
CA LYS A 189 -17.52 -8.12 -2.10
C LYS A 189 -17.87 -9.52 -2.58
N GLU A 190 -17.52 -10.56 -1.83
CA GLU A 190 -17.85 -11.96 -2.17
C GLU A 190 -19.32 -12.32 -1.93
N THR A 191 -20.02 -11.52 -1.10
CA THR A 191 -21.42 -11.77 -0.74
C THR A 191 -22.43 -11.08 -1.67
N ILE A 192 -21.95 -10.28 -2.64
CA ILE A 192 -22.75 -9.54 -3.63
C ILE A 192 -22.61 -10.20 -5.00
#